data_AF-A0A4P9ZQT6-F1
#
_entry.id   AF-A0A4P9ZQT6-F1
#
_cell.length_a   1.000
_cell.length_b   1.000
_cell.length_c   1.000
_cell.angle_alpha   90.00
_cell.angle_beta   90.00
_cell.angle_gamma   90.00
#
_symmetry.space_group_name_H-M   'P 1'
#
loop_
_entity.id
_entity.type
_entity.pdbx_description
1 polymer ?
#
loop_
_entity_poly.entity_id
_entity_poly.type
_entity_poly.pdbx_seq_one_letter_code
_entity_poly.pdbx_strand_id
1 'polypeptide(L)'
;MLTTQHLQHYVNEHFRSVADLTKLDELLPIETKHTTQLHTELCAVRKNTDTLVQELTQATRQSQVEIQRLRSLHETIRQIAVASPDTNPLWADQLLPRHQRLQSLYTVQAYLSTVARANQLGQQIKDEASRNPQRTVALYHQLHDMVFALRTTPNHPPYPNLDQFLDGHLGQVWESIRATLVKRYIECLNALEWPKPIKIPAPKSLGAKLDALQHAFADMLLLERPRGSTSSATHSPGPVLFAMQTLTRPLVVRFRYHFESPRPTNRLDKPEWFLSHVVNSIRDHYPFLEEELQPVLDHSRSHEYRVKDEFIRVWVQCVEEKLRQDRGRYLDEPLLLAHTVQQLVEFDHTLTEVYFYQPPPPILPNGETAPTDWDPMDWPGTVDVLLADQDLFDHWLNAEKEFAADQYNELILDENAWALLYDDLLDPNDPHPTQSAEALFQLVEGIGTTIMAGPIIILAMRG
;
A
#
# COMPACT_ATOMS: atom_id res chain seq x y z
N MET A 1 16.82 0.19 12.50
CA MET A 1 15.86 -0.46 13.40
C MET A 1 16.04 -1.95 13.24
N LEU A 2 16.51 -2.65 14.28
CA LEU A 2 16.55 -4.12 14.29
C LEU A 2 15.10 -4.61 14.23
N THR A 3 14.77 -5.40 13.21
CA THR A 3 13.44 -5.97 13.02
C THR A 3 13.11 -6.91 14.18
N THR A 4 11.88 -6.82 14.69
CA THR A 4 11.35 -7.60 15.83
C THR A 4 11.56 -9.11 15.69
N GLN A 5 11.64 -9.60 14.45
CA GLN A 5 11.93 -11.00 14.12
C GLN A 5 13.36 -11.43 14.49
N HIS A 6 14.37 -10.57 14.34
CA HIS A 6 15.74 -10.89 14.76
C HIS A 6 15.85 -10.95 16.28
N LEU A 7 15.13 -10.07 16.99
CA LEU A 7 15.10 -10.07 18.45
C LEU A 7 14.42 -11.34 18.98
N GLN A 8 13.33 -11.76 18.33
CA GLN A 8 12.61 -12.98 18.67
C GLN A 8 13.44 -14.24 18.37
N HIS A 9 14.16 -14.28 17.24
CA HIS A 9 15.10 -15.35 16.93
C HIS A 9 16.24 -15.44 17.94
N TYR A 10 16.87 -14.31 18.27
CA TYR A 10 17.95 -14.23 19.24
C TYR A 10 17.50 -14.69 20.63
N VAL A 11 16.34 -14.23 21.10
CA VAL A 11 15.74 -14.63 22.38
C VAL A 11 15.42 -16.12 22.38
N ASN A 12 14.83 -16.66 21.31
CA ASN A 12 14.50 -18.09 21.22
C ASN A 12 15.74 -19.00 21.08
N GLU A 13 16.83 -18.50 20.51
CA GLU A 13 18.10 -19.24 20.46
C GLU A 13 18.79 -19.31 21.83
N HIS A 14 18.77 -18.20 22.59
CA HIS A 14 19.55 -18.06 23.82
C HIS A 14 18.77 -18.46 25.09
N PHE A 15 17.44 -18.47 25.04
CA PHE A 15 16.58 -18.83 26.18
C PHE A 15 15.59 -19.93 25.79
N ARG A 16 15.97 -21.19 26.04
CA ARG A 16 15.16 -22.37 25.71
C ARG A 16 14.41 -22.94 26.92
N SER A 17 14.82 -22.59 28.13
CA SER A 17 14.22 -23.04 29.40
C SER A 17 14.24 -21.93 30.47
N VAL A 18 13.42 -22.05 31.52
CA VAL A 18 13.37 -21.10 32.65
C VAL A 18 14.71 -21.02 33.40
N ALA A 19 15.52 -22.07 33.34
CA ALA A 19 16.87 -22.07 33.91
C ALA A 19 17.86 -21.21 33.11
N ASP A 20 17.60 -20.92 31.83
CA ASP A 20 18.46 -20.05 31.01
C ASP A 20 18.31 -18.56 31.36
N LEU A 21 17.28 -18.18 32.13
CA LEU A 21 17.11 -16.81 32.62
C LEU A 21 18.23 -16.37 33.56
N THR A 22 18.98 -17.30 34.17
CA THR A 22 20.18 -16.95 34.94
C THR A 22 21.33 -16.44 34.05
N LYS A 23 21.32 -16.76 32.75
CA LYS A 23 22.27 -16.21 31.75
C LYS A 23 21.91 -14.79 31.32
N LEU A 24 20.71 -14.31 31.66
CA LEU A 24 20.27 -12.95 31.34
C LEU A 24 21.13 -11.91 32.09
N ASP A 25 21.50 -12.20 33.34
CA ASP A 25 22.38 -11.32 34.15
C ASP A 25 23.80 -11.22 33.57
N GLU A 26 24.24 -12.21 32.79
CA GLU A 26 25.53 -12.19 32.09
C GLU A 26 25.42 -11.58 30.68
N LEU A 27 24.33 -11.82 29.96
CA LEU A 27 24.14 -11.35 28.57
C LEU A 27 23.69 -9.88 28.50
N LEU A 28 22.90 -9.40 29.46
CA LEU A 28 22.44 -8.01 29.52
C LEU A 28 23.62 -6.99 29.61
N PRO A 29 24.64 -7.17 30.47
CA PRO A 29 25.80 -6.29 30.48
C PRO A 29 26.64 -6.39 29.19
N ILE A 30 26.65 -7.55 28.50
CA ILE A 30 27.36 -7.72 27.23
C ILE A 30 26.65 -6.97 26.10
N GLU A 31 25.33 -7.12 25.96
CA GLU A 31 24.55 -6.42 24.94
C GLU A 31 24.45 -4.91 25.21
N THR A 32 24.34 -4.49 26.47
CA THR A 32 24.40 -3.05 26.82
C THR A 32 25.77 -2.45 26.51
N LYS A 33 26.86 -3.20 26.72
CA LYS A 33 28.21 -2.81 26.30
C LYS A 33 28.36 -2.77 24.77
N HIS A 34 27.79 -3.74 24.07
CA HIS A 34 27.84 -3.81 22.61
C HIS A 34 27.03 -2.69 21.96
N THR A 35 25.83 -2.41 22.46
CA THR A 35 24.98 -1.29 22.01
C THR A 35 25.61 0.07 22.33
N THR A 36 26.25 0.24 23.49
CA THR A 36 27.01 1.48 23.78
C THR A 36 28.26 1.62 22.91
N GLN A 37 28.97 0.53 22.61
CA GLN A 37 30.07 0.54 21.64
C GLN A 37 29.59 0.95 20.24
N LEU A 38 28.54 0.31 19.72
CA LEU A 38 27.92 0.67 18.44
C LEU A 38 27.45 2.13 18.40
N HIS A 39 26.87 2.63 19.50
CA HIS A 39 26.46 4.03 19.58
C HIS A 39 27.67 4.98 19.57
N THR A 40 28.74 4.61 20.25
CA THR A 40 30.00 5.38 20.28
C THR A 40 30.65 5.40 18.90
N GLU A 41 30.69 4.25 18.20
CA GLU A 41 31.19 4.14 16.83
C GLU A 41 30.33 4.94 15.86
N LEU A 42 29.00 4.88 15.95
CA LEU A 42 28.10 5.73 15.15
C LEU A 42 28.34 7.22 15.39
N CYS A 43 28.54 7.63 16.64
CA CYS A 43 28.84 9.02 16.97
C CYS A 43 30.21 9.46 16.43
N ALA A 44 31.21 8.58 16.50
CA ALA A 44 32.54 8.81 15.95
C ALA A 44 32.50 8.90 14.41
N VAL A 45 31.77 8.01 13.74
CA VAL A 45 31.57 8.01 12.29
C VAL A 45 30.83 9.28 11.87
N ARG A 46 29.78 9.70 12.60
CA ARG A 46 29.04 10.93 12.32
C ARG A 46 29.92 12.17 12.45
N LYS A 47 30.71 12.25 13.53
CA LYS A 47 31.66 13.34 13.74
C LYS A 47 32.73 13.38 12.65
N ASN A 48 33.26 12.22 12.26
CA ASN A 48 34.21 12.10 11.15
C ASN A 48 33.59 12.48 9.80
N THR A 49 32.31 12.16 9.57
CA THR A 49 31.63 12.58 8.33
C THR A 49 31.41 14.08 8.31
N ASP A 50 31.00 14.69 9.42
CA ASP A 50 30.85 16.15 9.51
C ASP A 50 32.20 16.88 9.29
N THR A 51 33.29 16.37 9.87
CA THR A 51 34.64 16.92 9.63
C THR A 51 35.08 16.73 8.18
N LEU A 52 34.86 15.55 7.60
CA LEU A 52 35.16 15.28 6.19
C LEU A 52 34.35 16.19 5.25
N VAL A 53 33.09 16.47 5.56
CA VAL A 53 32.25 17.41 4.80
C VAL A 53 32.80 18.83 4.90
N GLN A 54 33.25 19.26 6.08
CA GLN A 54 33.87 20.58 6.26
C GLN A 54 35.21 20.68 5.48
N GLU A 55 36.06 19.67 5.59
CA GLU A 55 37.31 19.56 4.84
C GLU A 55 37.06 19.55 3.33
N LEU A 56 36.07 18.80 2.85
CA LEU A 56 35.64 18.77 1.45
C LEU A 56 35.15 20.14 0.97
N THR A 57 34.39 20.84 1.81
CA THR A 57 33.90 22.20 1.50
C THR A 57 35.07 23.17 1.38
N GLN A 58 36.05 23.07 2.28
CA GLN A 58 37.27 23.88 2.25
C GLN A 58 38.17 23.55 1.05
N ALA A 59 38.35 22.27 0.74
CA ALA A 59 39.10 21.80 -0.43
C ALA A 59 38.43 22.27 -1.74
N THR A 60 37.10 22.28 -1.79
CA THR A 60 36.34 22.80 -2.94
C THR A 60 36.59 24.30 -3.13
N ARG A 61 36.59 25.10 -2.04
CA ARG A 61 36.95 26.52 -2.09
C ARG A 61 38.38 26.74 -2.58
N GLN A 62 39.33 25.95 -2.07
CA GLN A 62 40.74 26.03 -2.49
C GLN A 62 40.92 25.66 -3.97
N SER A 63 40.27 24.58 -4.42
CA SER A 63 40.25 24.19 -5.83
C SER A 63 39.66 25.29 -6.71
N GLN A 64 38.65 26.01 -6.23
CA GLN A 64 38.02 27.10 -6.98
C GLN A 64 38.96 28.31 -7.15
N VAL A 65 39.75 28.64 -6.12
CA VAL A 65 40.79 29.68 -6.20
C VAL A 65 41.90 29.28 -7.18
N GLU A 66 42.34 28.02 -7.13
CA GLU A 66 43.39 27.52 -8.04
C GLU A 66 42.90 27.47 -9.49
N ILE A 67 41.64 27.08 -9.73
CA ILE A 67 41.00 27.17 -11.05
C ILE A 67 40.99 28.61 -11.57
N GLN A 68 40.68 29.59 -10.72
CA GLN A 68 40.72 31.02 -11.09
C GLN A 68 42.13 31.48 -11.46
N ARG A 69 43.14 31.07 -10.69
CA ARG A 69 44.55 31.38 -10.94
C ARG A 69 45.05 30.77 -12.26
N LEU A 70 44.73 29.50 -12.49
CA LEU A 70 45.10 28.81 -13.72
C LEU A 70 44.38 29.38 -14.95
N ARG A 71 43.12 29.84 -14.81
CA ARG A 71 42.42 30.61 -15.86
C ARG A 71 43.13 31.91 -16.20
N SER A 72 43.52 32.71 -15.20
CA SER A 72 44.25 33.95 -15.47
C SER A 72 45.59 33.67 -16.16
N LEU A 73 46.27 32.59 -15.76
CA LEU A 73 47.53 32.20 -16.37
C LEU A 73 47.35 31.68 -17.81
N HIS A 74 46.30 30.90 -18.07
CA HIS A 74 45.93 30.46 -19.42
C HIS A 74 45.61 31.65 -20.33
N GLU A 75 44.87 32.64 -19.85
CA GLU A 75 44.57 33.87 -20.60
C GLU A 75 45.85 34.68 -20.87
N THR A 76 46.77 34.73 -19.91
CA THR A 76 48.09 35.39 -20.08
C THR A 76 48.92 34.66 -21.15
N ILE A 77 48.96 33.33 -21.12
CA ILE A 77 49.66 32.51 -22.12
C ILE A 77 49.02 32.66 -23.50
N ARG A 78 47.69 32.71 -23.59
CA ARG A 78 46.96 32.97 -24.83
C ARG A 78 47.34 34.32 -25.43
N GLN A 79 47.43 35.37 -24.62
CA GLN A 79 47.85 36.71 -25.05
C GLN A 79 49.30 36.72 -25.55
N ILE A 80 50.20 35.97 -24.89
CA ILE A 80 51.60 35.81 -25.33
C ILE A 80 51.71 35.02 -26.64
N ALA A 81 50.91 33.95 -26.80
CA ALA A 81 50.89 33.13 -28.01
C ALA A 81 50.34 33.88 -29.24
N VAL A 82 49.36 34.77 -29.04
CA VAL A 82 48.86 35.67 -30.09
C VAL A 82 49.91 36.73 -30.48
N ALA A 83 50.83 37.07 -29.57
CA ALA A 83 51.88 38.07 -29.80
C ALA A 83 53.17 37.51 -30.45
N SER A 84 53.32 36.18 -30.58
CA SER A 84 54.48 35.56 -31.23
C SER A 84 54.10 34.22 -31.89
N PRO A 85 53.81 34.22 -33.21
CA PRO A 85 53.26 33.07 -33.90
C PRO A 85 54.30 32.00 -34.27
N ASP A 86 55.59 32.32 -34.24
CA ASP A 86 56.69 31.40 -34.58
C ASP A 86 57.40 30.90 -33.32
N THR A 87 56.88 29.86 -32.66
CA THR A 87 57.71 29.04 -31.76
C THR A 87 57.10 27.66 -31.47
N ASN A 88 57.82 26.62 -31.92
CA ASN A 88 58.15 25.34 -31.28
C ASN A 88 57.04 24.43 -30.66
N PRO A 89 56.86 23.15 -31.07
CA PRO A 89 55.88 22.20 -30.49
C PRO A 89 56.06 21.87 -28.99
N LEU A 90 57.12 22.34 -28.32
CA LEU A 90 57.42 22.12 -26.91
C LEU A 90 56.39 22.71 -25.92
N TRP A 91 55.62 23.73 -26.31
CA TRP A 91 54.55 24.24 -25.44
C TRP A 91 53.36 23.30 -25.37
N ALA A 92 53.10 22.49 -26.40
CA ALA A 92 52.04 21.48 -26.39
C ALA A 92 52.30 20.41 -25.31
N ASP A 93 53.55 19.95 -25.18
CA ASP A 93 53.96 18.97 -24.15
C ASP A 93 53.84 19.52 -22.72
N GLN A 94 53.96 20.83 -22.52
CA GLN A 94 53.83 21.47 -21.20
C GLN A 94 52.43 21.99 -20.88
N LEU A 95 51.61 22.29 -21.90
CA LEU A 95 50.25 22.81 -21.73
C LEU A 95 49.21 21.69 -21.71
N LEU A 96 49.41 20.61 -22.47
CA LEU A 96 48.47 19.50 -22.52
C LEU A 96 48.26 18.83 -21.15
N PRO A 97 49.32 18.51 -20.36
CA PRO A 97 49.13 17.96 -19.01
C PRO A 97 48.45 18.95 -18.04
N ARG A 98 48.70 20.25 -18.20
CA ARG A 98 48.06 21.30 -17.39
C ARG A 98 46.59 21.47 -17.75
N HIS A 99 46.26 21.40 -19.04
CA HIS A 99 44.87 21.42 -19.53
C HIS A 99 44.12 20.17 -19.06
N GLN A 100 44.72 18.98 -19.14
CA GLN A 100 44.14 17.74 -18.62
C GLN A 100 43.92 17.83 -17.10
N ARG A 101 44.88 18.41 -16.35
CA ARG A 101 44.73 18.65 -14.92
C ARG A 101 43.61 19.65 -14.62
N LEU A 102 43.50 20.74 -15.38
CA LEU A 102 42.39 21.69 -15.28
C LEU A 102 41.03 21.01 -15.54
N GLN A 103 40.93 20.18 -16.58
CA GLN A 103 39.71 19.40 -16.84
C GLN A 103 39.38 18.46 -15.68
N SER A 104 40.36 17.76 -15.13
CA SER A 104 40.15 16.90 -13.95
C SER A 104 39.67 17.69 -12.73
N LEU A 105 40.16 18.92 -12.52
CA LEU A 105 39.72 19.79 -11.43
C LEU A 105 38.30 20.30 -11.65
N TYR A 106 37.90 20.64 -12.88
CA TYR A 106 36.52 20.98 -13.19
C TYR A 106 35.57 19.82 -12.93
N THR A 107 35.97 18.61 -13.31
CA THR A 107 35.25 17.38 -13.02
C THR A 107 35.05 17.19 -11.51
N VAL A 108 36.11 17.32 -10.72
CA VAL A 108 36.03 17.16 -9.25
C VAL A 108 35.16 18.27 -8.64
N GLN A 109 35.29 19.51 -9.11
CA GLN A 109 34.45 20.62 -8.65
C GLN A 109 32.97 20.36 -8.95
N ALA A 110 32.64 19.89 -10.16
CA ALA A 110 31.28 19.53 -10.54
C ALA A 110 30.73 18.41 -9.65
N TYR A 111 31.50 17.33 -9.46
CA TYR A 111 31.14 16.23 -8.55
C TYR A 111 30.84 16.74 -7.13
N LEU A 112 31.75 17.52 -6.54
CA LEU A 112 31.62 17.98 -5.16
C LEU A 112 30.48 18.99 -4.98
N SER A 113 30.30 19.89 -5.94
CA SER A 113 29.19 20.85 -5.92
C SER A 113 27.82 20.17 -6.02
N THR A 114 27.71 19.10 -6.83
CA THR A 114 26.51 18.27 -6.89
C THR A 114 26.19 17.62 -5.55
N VAL A 115 27.19 16.99 -4.91
CA VAL A 115 27.01 16.35 -3.59
C VAL A 115 26.61 17.38 -2.54
N ALA A 116 27.27 18.54 -2.51
CA ALA A 116 26.95 19.62 -1.58
C ALA A 116 25.53 20.15 -1.78
N ARG A 117 25.11 20.35 -3.04
CA ARG A 117 23.77 20.81 -3.38
C ARG A 117 22.69 19.78 -3.04
N ALA A 118 22.94 18.49 -3.31
CA ALA A 118 22.04 17.41 -2.94
C ALA A 118 21.80 17.38 -1.41
N ASN A 119 22.88 17.43 -0.63
CA ASN A 119 22.79 17.48 0.83
C ASN A 119 22.07 18.73 1.34
N GLN A 120 22.31 19.89 0.72
CA GLN A 120 21.62 21.14 1.09
C GLN A 120 20.11 21.03 0.85
N LEU A 121 19.69 20.52 -0.31
CA LEU A 121 18.26 20.29 -0.61
C LEU A 121 17.67 19.25 0.34
N GLY A 122 18.39 18.16 0.62
CA GLY A 122 17.98 17.14 1.58
C GLY A 122 17.76 17.71 2.99
N GLN A 123 18.59 18.65 3.43
CA GLN A 123 18.41 19.34 4.72
C GLN A 123 17.20 20.27 4.71
N GLN A 124 17.03 21.09 3.66
CA GLN A 124 15.88 21.97 3.50
C GLN A 124 14.56 21.20 3.50
N ILE A 125 14.54 20.03 2.83
CA ILE A 125 13.40 19.12 2.82
C ILE A 125 13.07 18.64 4.23
N LYS A 126 14.07 18.21 5.01
CA LYS A 126 13.85 17.76 6.40
C LYS A 126 13.32 18.87 7.29
N ASP A 127 13.83 20.09 7.14
CA ASP A 127 13.42 21.24 7.94
C ASP A 127 11.99 21.72 7.61
N GLU A 128 11.59 21.61 6.33
CA GLU A 128 10.26 21.98 5.84
C GLU A 128 9.22 20.87 5.98
N ALA A 129 9.62 19.58 6.08
CA ALA A 129 8.72 18.43 6.11
C ALA A 129 7.64 18.51 7.20
N SER A 130 7.97 19.06 8.36
CA SER A 130 7.01 19.24 9.46
C SER A 130 6.17 20.52 9.34
N ARG A 131 6.58 21.49 8.51
CA ARG A 131 5.98 22.84 8.45
C ARG A 131 5.09 23.04 7.23
N ASN A 132 5.56 22.63 6.05
CA ASN A 132 4.87 22.82 4.79
C ASN A 132 5.08 21.61 3.86
N PRO A 133 4.18 20.63 3.89
CA PRO A 133 4.28 19.43 3.07
C PRO A 133 4.24 19.70 1.56
N GLN A 134 3.47 20.68 1.08
CA GLN A 134 3.47 21.04 -0.35
C GLN A 134 4.85 21.54 -0.81
N ARG A 135 5.47 22.43 -0.03
CA ARG A 135 6.82 22.94 -0.31
C ARG A 135 7.86 21.82 -0.22
N THR A 136 7.69 20.90 0.72
CA THR A 136 8.56 19.73 0.90
C THR A 136 8.57 18.85 -0.34
N VAL A 137 7.39 18.55 -0.91
CA VAL A 137 7.26 17.79 -2.16
C VAL A 137 7.87 18.56 -3.34
N ALA A 138 7.68 19.88 -3.41
CA ALA A 138 8.31 20.70 -4.46
C ALA A 138 9.85 20.69 -4.38
N LEU A 139 10.42 20.77 -3.17
CA LEU A 139 11.88 20.67 -2.96
C LEU A 139 12.41 19.27 -3.33
N TYR A 140 11.64 18.21 -3.04
CA TYR A 140 11.97 16.85 -3.48
C TYR A 140 11.99 16.73 -5.00
N HIS A 141 11.00 17.30 -5.71
CA HIS A 141 11.01 17.35 -7.17
C HIS A 141 12.23 18.11 -7.71
N GLN A 142 12.62 19.23 -7.10
CA GLN A 142 13.84 19.95 -7.50
C GLN A 142 15.12 19.09 -7.34
N LEU A 143 15.20 18.30 -6.27
CA LEU A 143 16.31 17.36 -6.07
C LEU A 143 16.29 16.26 -7.15
N HIS A 144 15.12 15.68 -7.43
CA HIS A 144 14.94 14.67 -8.46
C HIS A 144 15.31 15.20 -9.86
N ASP A 145 14.82 16.38 -10.23
CA ASP A 145 15.09 17.02 -11.52
C ASP A 145 16.57 17.36 -11.69
N MET A 146 17.25 17.76 -10.61
CA MET A 146 18.69 17.95 -10.62
C MET A 146 19.43 16.64 -10.90
N VAL A 147 19.06 15.54 -10.25
CA VAL A 147 19.64 14.20 -10.49
C VAL A 147 19.37 13.75 -11.93
N PHE A 148 18.16 13.97 -12.44
CA PHE A 148 17.80 13.65 -13.81
C PHE A 148 18.57 14.49 -14.85
N ALA A 149 18.73 15.79 -14.61
CA ALA A 149 19.47 16.69 -15.48
C ALA A 149 20.95 16.29 -15.58
N LEU A 150 21.56 15.86 -14.46
CA LEU A 150 22.94 15.36 -14.46
C LEU A 150 23.09 14.13 -15.37
N ARG A 151 22.16 13.18 -15.27
CA ARG A 151 22.17 11.93 -16.06
C ARG A 151 21.92 12.14 -17.55
N THR A 152 21.18 13.18 -17.91
CA THR A 152 20.83 13.49 -19.31
C THR A 152 21.82 14.41 -20.01
N THR A 153 22.84 14.91 -19.31
CA THR A 153 23.89 15.72 -19.94
C THR A 153 24.75 14.88 -20.92
N PRO A 154 24.87 15.29 -22.20
CA PRO A 154 25.73 14.60 -23.15
C PRO A 154 27.19 14.66 -22.70
N ASN A 155 27.90 13.53 -22.76
CA ASN A 155 29.26 13.32 -22.23
C ASN A 155 29.40 13.31 -20.70
N HIS A 156 28.34 13.03 -19.92
CA HIS A 156 28.49 12.78 -18.49
C HIS A 156 29.41 11.56 -18.24
N PRO A 157 30.55 11.71 -17.57
CA PRO A 157 31.42 10.59 -17.26
C PRO A 157 30.70 9.67 -16.26
N PRO A 158 30.74 8.33 -16.43
CA PRO A 158 30.06 7.44 -15.50
C PRO A 158 30.71 7.56 -14.11
N TYR A 159 30.04 8.21 -13.19
CA TYR A 159 30.44 8.31 -11.78
C TYR A 159 29.55 7.36 -10.96
N PRO A 160 29.83 6.04 -10.96
CA PRO A 160 28.96 5.06 -10.32
C PRO A 160 28.71 5.35 -8.83
N ASN A 161 29.74 5.86 -8.14
CA ASN A 161 29.63 6.23 -6.72
C ASN A 161 28.75 7.47 -6.50
N LEU A 162 28.72 8.42 -7.45
CA LEU A 162 27.84 9.59 -7.38
C LEU A 162 26.39 9.16 -7.59
N ASP A 163 26.14 8.35 -8.62
CA ASP A 163 24.80 7.86 -8.92
C ASP A 163 24.23 7.05 -7.75
N GLN A 164 25.02 6.12 -7.21
CA GLN A 164 24.63 5.34 -6.03
C GLN A 164 24.36 6.23 -4.81
N PHE A 165 25.20 7.25 -4.58
CA PHE A 165 24.97 8.23 -3.51
C PHE A 165 23.67 9.01 -3.71
N LEU A 166 23.41 9.51 -4.93
CA LEU A 166 22.23 10.30 -5.25
C LEU A 166 20.94 9.47 -5.16
N ASP A 167 20.94 8.24 -5.66
CA ASP A 167 19.78 7.33 -5.56
C ASP A 167 19.51 6.96 -4.10
N GLY A 168 20.56 6.63 -3.33
CA GLY A 168 20.46 6.39 -1.90
C GLY A 168 19.94 7.61 -1.13
N HIS A 169 20.39 8.80 -1.49
CA HIS A 169 19.96 10.05 -0.86
C HIS A 169 18.50 10.38 -1.20
N LEU A 170 18.08 10.24 -2.46
CA LEU A 170 16.69 10.40 -2.89
C LEU A 170 15.77 9.46 -2.12
N GLY A 171 16.12 8.16 -2.03
CA GLY A 171 15.35 7.18 -1.28
C GLY A 171 15.25 7.51 0.21
N GLN A 172 16.36 7.90 0.85
CA GLN A 172 16.38 8.30 2.26
C GLN A 172 15.54 9.55 2.53
N VAL A 173 15.64 10.56 1.67
CA VAL A 173 14.87 11.80 1.80
C VAL A 173 13.38 11.53 1.61
N TRP A 174 13.01 10.75 0.60
CA TRP A 174 11.62 10.34 0.36
C TRP A 174 11.03 9.60 1.56
N GLU A 175 11.75 8.59 2.08
CA GLU A 175 11.29 7.84 3.24
C GLU A 175 11.19 8.72 4.50
N SER A 176 12.07 9.70 4.65
CA SER A 176 11.98 10.70 5.73
C SER A 176 10.73 11.56 5.62
N ILE A 177 10.36 12.01 4.42
CA ILE A 177 9.12 12.77 4.19
C ILE A 177 7.92 11.89 4.55
N ARG A 178 7.87 10.66 3.98
CA ARG A 178 6.80 9.70 4.22
C ARG A 178 6.62 9.43 5.72
N ALA A 179 7.70 9.07 6.42
CA ALA A 179 7.65 8.76 7.85
C ALA A 179 7.15 9.96 8.68
N THR A 180 7.53 11.18 8.31
CA THR A 180 7.10 12.40 9.02
C THR A 180 5.61 12.66 8.84
N LEU A 181 5.10 12.57 7.61
CA LEU A 181 3.68 12.79 7.33
C LEU A 181 2.80 11.69 7.93
N VAL A 182 3.21 10.42 7.80
CA VAL A 182 2.53 9.28 8.43
C VAL A 182 2.47 9.45 9.95
N LYS A 183 3.58 9.84 10.58
CA LYS A 183 3.63 10.06 12.03
C LYS A 183 2.63 11.14 12.45
N ARG A 184 2.64 12.30 11.79
CA ARG A 184 1.70 13.40 12.07
C ARG A 184 0.24 12.96 11.86
N TYR A 185 -0.05 12.22 10.79
CA TYR A 185 -1.38 11.71 10.52
C TYR A 185 -1.87 10.75 11.61
N ILE A 186 -1.02 9.83 12.05
CA ILE A 186 -1.31 8.91 13.17
C ILE A 186 -1.53 9.68 14.48
N GLU A 187 -0.76 10.72 14.76
CA GLU A 187 -0.96 11.57 15.94
C GLU A 187 -2.33 12.28 15.92
N CYS A 188 -2.76 12.79 14.76
CA CYS A 188 -4.11 13.37 14.58
C CYS A 188 -5.22 12.33 14.77
N LEU A 189 -5.06 11.12 14.20
CA LEU A 189 -6.00 10.02 14.39
C LEU A 189 -6.11 9.62 15.87
N ASN A 190 -4.98 9.50 16.56
CA ASN A 190 -4.94 9.17 17.99
C ASN A 190 -5.61 10.26 18.84
N ALA A 191 -5.45 11.54 18.49
CA ALA A 191 -6.08 12.65 19.20
C ALA A 191 -7.62 12.63 19.12
N LEU A 192 -8.18 11.97 18.09
CA LEU A 192 -9.61 11.71 17.90
C LEU A 192 -10.06 10.36 18.48
N GLU A 193 -9.17 9.64 19.16
CA GLU A 193 -9.41 8.27 19.65
C GLU A 193 -9.77 7.26 18.55
N TRP A 194 -9.28 7.50 17.32
CA TRP A 194 -9.46 6.58 16.20
C TRP A 194 -8.83 5.21 16.53
N PRO A 195 -9.44 4.08 16.12
CA PRO A 195 -10.66 3.93 15.31
C PRO A 195 -11.90 3.60 16.16
N LYS A 196 -12.18 4.38 17.21
CA LYS A 196 -13.53 4.35 17.79
C LYS A 196 -14.46 5.14 16.86
N PRO A 197 -15.67 4.63 16.55
CA PRO A 197 -16.64 5.35 15.75
C PRO A 197 -16.94 6.74 16.32
N ILE A 198 -16.82 7.76 15.47
CA ILE A 198 -17.12 9.15 15.81
C ILE A 198 -18.55 9.43 15.35
N LYS A 199 -19.41 9.87 16.27
CA LYS A 199 -20.80 10.21 15.95
C LYS A 199 -20.84 11.50 15.13
N ILE A 200 -21.61 11.49 14.05
CA ILE A 200 -21.90 12.64 13.21
C ILE A 200 -23.31 13.16 13.52
N PRO A 201 -23.54 14.48 13.64
CA PRO A 201 -22.56 15.56 13.50
C PRO A 201 -21.54 15.57 14.66
N ALA A 202 -20.28 15.85 14.33
CA ALA A 202 -19.21 15.80 15.31
C ALA A 202 -19.39 16.89 16.40
N PRO A 203 -19.07 16.58 17.67
CA PRO A 203 -19.08 17.57 18.74
C PRO A 203 -18.18 18.77 18.43
N LYS A 204 -18.64 20.00 18.72
CA LYS A 204 -17.86 21.24 18.52
C LYS A 204 -16.49 21.21 19.20
N SER A 205 -16.34 20.45 20.29
CA SER A 205 -15.07 20.25 20.99
C SER A 205 -14.00 19.54 20.14
N LEU A 206 -14.40 18.80 19.10
CA LEU A 206 -13.49 18.12 18.17
C LEU A 206 -13.11 18.98 16.97
N GLY A 207 -13.72 20.15 16.74
CA GLY A 207 -13.53 20.94 15.51
C GLY A 207 -12.06 21.17 15.15
N ALA A 208 -11.26 21.73 16.07
CA ALA A 208 -9.84 21.95 15.82
C ALA A 208 -9.03 20.66 15.57
N LYS A 209 -9.45 19.53 16.15
CA LYS A 209 -8.80 18.22 15.91
C LYS A 209 -9.20 17.64 14.55
N LEU A 210 -10.44 17.85 14.12
CA LEU A 210 -10.94 17.47 12.80
C LEU A 210 -10.24 18.29 11.72
N ASP A 211 -10.16 19.61 11.89
CA ASP A 211 -9.41 20.48 10.98
C ASP A 211 -7.97 19.99 10.83
N ALA A 212 -7.29 19.67 11.95
CA ALA A 212 -5.93 19.14 11.93
C ALA A 212 -5.82 17.79 11.20
N LEU A 213 -6.81 16.90 11.38
CA LEU A 213 -6.87 15.62 10.66
C LEU A 213 -7.08 15.84 9.16
N GLN A 214 -8.02 16.69 8.77
CA GLN A 214 -8.31 17.00 7.36
C GLN A 214 -7.07 17.54 6.65
N HIS A 215 -6.34 18.45 7.28
CA HIS A 215 -5.05 18.94 6.75
C HIS A 215 -4.00 17.82 6.66
N ALA A 216 -3.88 16.97 7.69
CA ALA A 216 -2.94 15.86 7.65
C ALA A 216 -3.32 14.79 6.60
N PHE A 217 -4.62 14.58 6.35
CA PHE A 217 -5.11 13.72 5.28
C PHE A 217 -4.76 14.31 3.91
N ALA A 218 -5.02 15.60 3.68
CA ALA A 218 -4.60 16.30 2.47
C ALA A 218 -3.08 16.21 2.23
N ASP A 219 -2.29 16.33 3.30
CA ASP A 219 -0.83 16.19 3.23
C ASP A 219 -0.40 14.76 2.83
N MET A 220 -1.10 13.73 3.32
CA MET A 220 -0.88 12.34 2.90
C MET A 220 -1.22 12.11 1.42
N LEU A 221 -2.27 12.77 0.91
CA LEU A 221 -2.65 12.69 -0.51
C LEU A 221 -1.57 13.26 -1.44
N LEU A 222 -0.65 14.12 -0.96
CA LEU A 222 0.50 14.59 -1.74
C LEU A 222 1.51 13.49 -2.06
N LEU A 223 1.53 12.41 -1.27
CA LEU A 223 2.40 11.26 -1.49
C LEU A 223 1.86 10.29 -2.56
N GLU A 224 0.59 10.45 -2.93
CA GLU A 224 -0.08 9.60 -3.90
C GLU A 224 0.31 9.97 -5.32
N ARG A 225 0.39 8.96 -6.18
CA ARG A 225 0.46 9.18 -7.62
C ARG A 225 -0.96 9.27 -8.17
N PRO A 226 -1.31 10.27 -8.99
CA PRO A 226 -2.59 10.30 -9.70
C PRO A 226 -2.79 9.02 -10.51
N ARG A 227 -4.03 8.51 -10.61
CA ARG A 227 -4.36 7.44 -11.56
C ARG A 227 -4.01 7.93 -12.97
N GLY A 228 -3.35 7.08 -13.76
CA GLY A 228 -2.95 7.41 -15.14
C GLY A 228 -1.64 8.20 -15.33
N SER A 229 -0.87 8.52 -14.27
CA SER A 229 0.42 9.23 -14.40
C SER A 229 1.56 8.37 -14.98
N THR A 230 1.38 7.06 -15.13
CA THR A 230 2.35 6.20 -15.83
C THR A 230 2.13 6.30 -17.33
N SER A 231 3.16 6.70 -18.07
CA SER A 231 3.21 6.80 -19.54
C SER A 231 3.04 5.47 -20.29
N SER A 232 2.54 4.43 -19.62
CA SER A 232 2.12 3.17 -20.21
C SER A 232 0.63 3.04 -19.92
N ALA A 233 -0.16 3.05 -21.00
CA ALA A 233 -1.62 2.94 -21.02
C ALA A 233 -2.11 1.56 -20.52
N THR A 234 -1.78 1.24 -19.27
CA THR A 234 -2.32 0.10 -18.52
C THR A 234 -3.12 0.68 -17.37
N HIS A 235 -4.45 0.62 -17.49
CA HIS A 235 -5.41 1.02 -16.46
C HIS A 235 -5.38 0.01 -15.32
N SER A 236 -4.22 -0.18 -14.68
CA SER A 236 -4.13 -1.07 -13.53
C SER A 236 -4.80 -0.37 -12.35
N PRO A 237 -5.65 -1.07 -11.58
CA PRO A 237 -6.12 -0.54 -10.32
C PRO A 237 -4.88 -0.29 -9.46
N GLY A 238 -4.54 0.98 -9.30
CA GLY A 238 -3.46 1.37 -8.40
C GLY A 238 -3.69 0.77 -7.01
N PRO A 239 -2.64 0.64 -6.19
CA PRO A 239 -2.83 0.24 -4.79
C PRO A 239 -3.87 1.14 -4.11
N VAL A 240 -4.52 0.63 -3.06
CA VAL A 240 -5.39 1.46 -2.22
C VAL A 240 -4.62 2.72 -1.82
N LEU A 241 -5.29 3.89 -1.79
CA LEU A 241 -4.67 5.13 -1.33
C LEU A 241 -3.91 4.89 -0.03
N PHE A 242 -2.63 5.23 0.00
CA PHE A 242 -1.76 5.12 1.16
C PHE A 242 -2.31 5.84 2.41
N ALA A 243 -2.99 6.98 2.21
CA ALA A 243 -3.74 7.65 3.28
C ALA A 243 -4.80 6.72 3.92
N MET A 244 -5.56 6.01 3.08
CA MET A 244 -6.60 5.06 3.51
C MET A 244 -6.01 3.79 4.12
N GLN A 245 -4.91 3.28 3.59
CA GLN A 245 -4.18 2.15 4.20
C GLN A 245 -3.71 2.50 5.61
N THR A 246 -3.22 3.73 5.82
CA THR A 246 -2.75 4.19 7.13
C THR A 246 -3.92 4.34 8.11
N LEU A 247 -5.04 4.91 7.65
CA LEU A 247 -6.25 5.08 8.44
C LEU A 247 -6.87 3.74 8.87
N THR A 248 -6.89 2.75 7.98
CA THR A 248 -7.52 1.43 8.22
C THR A 248 -6.64 0.47 9.00
N ARG A 249 -5.31 0.67 9.04
CA ARG A 249 -4.36 -0.20 9.74
C ARG A 249 -4.78 -0.66 11.15
N PRO A 250 -5.21 0.19 12.09
CA PRO A 250 -5.62 -0.26 13.42
C PRO A 250 -6.88 -1.14 13.41
N LEU A 251 -7.76 -0.99 12.41
CA LEU A 251 -8.93 -1.85 12.22
C LEU A 251 -8.51 -3.22 11.69
N VAL A 252 -7.67 -3.25 10.65
CA VAL A 252 -7.13 -4.48 10.06
C VAL A 252 -6.37 -5.31 11.10
N VAL A 253 -5.53 -4.68 11.93
CA VAL A 253 -4.80 -5.39 13.00
C VAL A 253 -5.75 -6.08 13.97
N ARG A 254 -6.87 -5.45 14.34
CA ARG A 254 -7.88 -6.08 15.21
C ARG A 254 -8.59 -7.24 14.50
N PHE A 255 -8.94 -7.06 13.23
CA PHE A 255 -9.54 -8.12 12.43
C PHE A 255 -8.64 -9.36 12.40
N ARG A 256 -7.37 -9.21 12.04
CA ARG A 256 -6.39 -10.32 12.00
C ARG A 256 -6.22 -10.97 13.37
N TYR A 257 -6.20 -10.17 14.44
CA TYR A 257 -6.13 -10.71 15.79
C TYR A 257 -7.34 -11.61 16.15
N HIS A 258 -8.56 -11.25 15.72
CA HIS A 258 -9.76 -12.02 16.04
C HIS A 258 -10.02 -13.17 15.07
N PHE A 259 -9.68 -13.02 13.79
CA PHE A 259 -10.13 -13.91 12.71
C PHE A 259 -9.00 -14.60 11.93
N GLU A 260 -7.72 -14.30 12.23
CA GLU A 260 -6.56 -14.98 11.62
C GLU A 260 -5.61 -15.58 12.68
N SER A 261 -5.90 -15.38 13.97
CA SER A 261 -5.13 -15.94 15.08
C SER A 261 -5.83 -17.18 15.66
N PRO A 262 -5.16 -18.00 16.50
CA PRO A 262 -5.78 -19.13 17.20
C PRO A 262 -6.69 -18.65 18.35
N ARG A 263 -7.73 -17.89 18.00
CA ARG A 263 -8.75 -17.37 18.91
C ARG A 263 -10.05 -18.16 18.73
N PRO A 264 -10.90 -18.27 19.77
CA PRO A 264 -12.22 -18.89 19.65
C PRO A 264 -13.15 -18.20 18.63
N THR A 265 -12.83 -16.98 18.24
CA THR A 265 -13.54 -16.20 17.22
C THR A 265 -13.15 -16.57 15.79
N ASN A 266 -12.00 -17.23 15.57
CA ASN A 266 -11.57 -17.69 14.25
C ASN A 266 -12.15 -19.07 13.95
N ARG A 267 -13.41 -19.09 13.57
CA ARG A 267 -14.20 -20.29 13.32
C ARG A 267 -14.53 -20.41 11.83
N LEU A 268 -14.23 -21.57 11.26
CA LEU A 268 -14.54 -21.88 9.86
C LEU A 268 -16.03 -22.11 9.66
N ASP A 269 -16.71 -22.64 10.67
CA ASP A 269 -18.15 -22.90 10.67
C ASP A 269 -19.01 -21.66 10.92
N LYS A 270 -18.37 -20.51 11.20
CA LYS A 270 -19.03 -19.23 11.48
C LYS A 270 -18.46 -18.09 10.63
N PRO A 271 -18.49 -18.20 9.29
CA PRO A 271 -18.03 -17.14 8.40
C PRO A 271 -18.81 -15.83 8.61
N GLU A 272 -20.08 -15.91 9.02
CA GLU A 272 -20.92 -14.75 9.31
C GLU A 272 -20.32 -13.82 10.39
N TRP A 273 -19.46 -14.32 11.28
CA TRP A 273 -18.85 -13.52 12.35
C TRP A 273 -17.85 -12.50 11.81
N PHE A 274 -16.93 -12.94 10.94
CA PHE A 274 -15.92 -12.03 10.39
C PHE A 274 -16.54 -11.13 9.31
N LEU A 275 -17.49 -11.63 8.53
CA LEU A 275 -18.22 -10.85 7.53
C LEU A 275 -19.08 -9.76 8.20
N SER A 276 -19.87 -10.12 9.23
CA SER A 276 -20.63 -9.14 10.00
C SER A 276 -19.72 -8.14 10.70
N HIS A 277 -18.53 -8.54 11.18
CA HIS A 277 -17.57 -7.61 11.74
C HIS A 277 -17.13 -6.55 10.73
N VAL A 278 -16.88 -6.95 9.48
CA VAL A 278 -16.54 -6.05 8.38
C VAL A 278 -17.71 -5.11 8.07
N VAL A 279 -18.91 -5.65 7.83
CA VAL A 279 -20.10 -4.85 7.51
C VAL A 279 -20.41 -3.84 8.63
N ASN A 280 -20.37 -4.28 9.89
CA ASN A 280 -20.54 -3.39 11.04
C ASN A 280 -19.46 -2.31 11.09
N SER A 281 -18.21 -2.66 10.77
CA SER A 281 -17.11 -1.68 10.71
C SER A 281 -17.34 -0.65 9.60
N ILE A 282 -17.85 -1.05 8.43
CA ILE A 282 -18.23 -0.13 7.36
C ILE A 282 -19.36 0.78 7.83
N ARG A 283 -20.45 0.22 8.34
CA ARG A 283 -21.59 0.97 8.89
C ARG A 283 -21.17 2.03 9.90
N ASP A 284 -20.35 1.65 10.86
CA ASP A 284 -20.04 2.49 12.03
C ASP A 284 -19.07 3.63 11.68
N HIS A 285 -18.26 3.49 10.62
CA HIS A 285 -17.27 4.50 10.22
C HIS A 285 -17.68 5.32 8.99
N TYR A 286 -18.57 4.79 8.14
CA TYR A 286 -18.98 5.43 6.90
C TYR A 286 -19.45 6.90 7.07
N PRO A 287 -20.32 7.26 8.03
CA PRO A 287 -20.77 8.64 8.18
C PRO A 287 -19.62 9.63 8.42
N PHE A 288 -18.62 9.22 9.21
CA PHE A 288 -17.45 10.06 9.47
C PHE A 288 -16.57 10.21 8.22
N LEU A 289 -16.34 9.12 7.48
CA LEU A 289 -15.54 9.15 6.26
C LEU A 289 -16.16 10.06 5.20
N GLU A 290 -17.48 9.96 5.03
CA GLU A 290 -18.23 10.74 4.05
C GLU A 290 -18.25 12.23 4.39
N GLU A 291 -18.48 12.59 5.66
CA GLU A 291 -18.63 14.00 6.05
C GLU A 291 -17.29 14.72 6.25
N GLU A 292 -16.27 14.03 6.76
CA GLU A 292 -15.01 14.67 7.16
C GLU A 292 -13.88 14.49 6.14
N LEU A 293 -13.85 13.38 5.39
CA LEU A 293 -12.72 13.05 4.51
C LEU A 293 -13.05 13.15 3.02
N GLN A 294 -14.27 12.81 2.59
CA GLN A 294 -14.67 12.92 1.17
C GLN A 294 -14.50 14.35 0.63
N PRO A 295 -14.91 15.43 1.34
CA PRO A 295 -14.71 16.79 0.84
C PRO A 295 -13.22 17.13 0.64
N VAL A 296 -12.33 16.62 1.49
CA VAL A 296 -10.88 16.83 1.37
C VAL A 296 -10.34 16.13 0.12
N LEU A 297 -10.82 14.90 -0.14
CA LEU A 297 -10.45 14.12 -1.31
C LEU A 297 -10.94 14.79 -2.61
N ASP A 298 -12.16 15.31 -2.62
CA ASP A 298 -12.78 15.99 -3.77
C ASP A 298 -12.00 17.24 -4.21
N HIS A 299 -11.38 17.96 -3.27
CA HIS A 299 -10.54 19.13 -3.55
C HIS A 299 -9.08 18.78 -3.85
N SER A 300 -8.74 17.49 -3.88
CA SER A 300 -7.38 17.00 -4.14
C SER A 300 -7.18 16.57 -5.60
N ARG A 301 -5.93 16.21 -5.94
CA ARG A 301 -5.61 15.61 -7.26
C ARG A 301 -6.15 14.17 -7.41
N SER A 302 -6.68 13.62 -6.33
CA SER A 302 -7.22 12.25 -6.25
C SER A 302 -8.75 12.26 -6.19
N HIS A 303 -9.41 13.28 -6.75
CA HIS A 303 -10.88 13.43 -6.75
C HIS A 303 -11.63 12.28 -7.47
N GLU A 304 -10.93 11.48 -8.26
CA GLU A 304 -11.50 10.30 -8.95
C GLU A 304 -11.79 9.15 -7.98
N TYR A 305 -11.18 9.19 -6.80
CA TYR A 305 -11.39 8.21 -5.75
C TYR A 305 -12.58 8.60 -4.89
N ARG A 306 -13.16 7.60 -4.24
CA ARG A 306 -14.19 7.77 -3.21
C ARG A 306 -13.67 7.17 -1.91
N VAL A 307 -13.73 7.91 -0.82
CA VAL A 307 -13.23 7.48 0.49
C VAL A 307 -13.94 6.21 0.94
N LYS A 308 -15.26 6.14 0.72
CA LYS A 308 -16.07 4.95 0.98
C LYS A 308 -15.53 3.72 0.25
N ASP A 309 -15.35 3.83 -1.07
CA ASP A 309 -14.93 2.69 -1.89
C ASP A 309 -13.49 2.27 -1.54
N GLU A 310 -12.58 3.20 -1.28
CA GLU A 310 -11.22 2.87 -0.83
C GLU A 310 -11.22 2.23 0.57
N PHE A 311 -12.12 2.62 1.46
CA PHE A 311 -12.27 1.99 2.77
C PHE A 311 -12.83 0.56 2.66
N ILE A 312 -13.88 0.36 1.86
CA ILE A 312 -14.45 -0.97 1.58
C ILE A 312 -13.42 -1.86 0.89
N ARG A 313 -12.63 -1.32 -0.04
CA ARG A 313 -11.59 -2.06 -0.76
C ARG A 313 -10.55 -2.67 0.17
N VAL A 314 -10.13 -1.98 1.24
CA VAL A 314 -9.23 -2.56 2.24
C VAL A 314 -9.87 -3.76 2.94
N TRP A 315 -11.16 -3.65 3.26
CA TRP A 315 -11.89 -4.73 3.91
C TRP A 315 -12.08 -5.95 3.00
N VAL A 316 -12.44 -5.72 1.74
CA VAL A 316 -12.51 -6.77 0.71
C VAL A 316 -11.17 -7.50 0.61
N GLN A 317 -10.05 -6.77 0.53
CA GLN A 317 -8.71 -7.38 0.54
C GLN A 317 -8.44 -8.23 1.79
N CYS A 318 -8.88 -7.79 2.97
CA CYS A 318 -8.74 -8.59 4.19
C CYS A 318 -9.57 -9.88 4.16
N VAL A 319 -10.79 -9.82 3.62
CA VAL A 319 -11.66 -10.99 3.44
C VAL A 319 -11.03 -11.97 2.45
N GLU A 320 -10.60 -11.50 1.28
CA GLU A 320 -9.92 -12.31 0.27
C GLU A 320 -8.63 -12.97 0.79
N GLU A 321 -7.82 -12.23 1.54
CA GLU A 321 -6.62 -12.77 2.20
C GLU A 321 -6.99 -13.88 3.19
N LYS A 322 -8.01 -13.68 4.03
CA LYS A 322 -8.48 -14.69 4.97
C LYS A 322 -8.99 -15.95 4.26
N LEU A 323 -9.80 -15.80 3.21
CA LEU A 323 -10.31 -16.92 2.43
C LEU A 323 -9.17 -17.74 1.83
N ARG A 324 -8.14 -17.07 1.30
CA ARG A 324 -6.95 -17.73 0.76
C ARG A 324 -6.14 -18.46 1.83
N GLN A 325 -6.06 -17.92 3.05
CA GLN A 325 -5.40 -18.58 4.18
C GLN A 325 -6.14 -19.84 4.63
N ASP A 326 -7.48 -19.79 4.65
CA ASP A 326 -8.33 -20.90 5.08
C ASP A 326 -8.58 -21.96 3.97
N ARG A 327 -8.08 -21.75 2.75
CA ARG A 327 -8.23 -22.64 1.57
C ARG A 327 -8.14 -24.13 1.91
N GLY A 328 -7.04 -24.55 2.55
CA GLY A 328 -6.80 -25.96 2.85
C GLY A 328 -7.88 -26.58 3.73
N ARG A 329 -8.46 -25.80 4.65
CA ARG A 329 -9.49 -26.27 5.59
C ARG A 329 -10.86 -26.42 4.92
N TYR A 330 -11.13 -25.64 3.87
CA TYR A 330 -12.36 -25.77 3.10
C TYR A 330 -12.37 -27.03 2.21
N LEU A 331 -11.21 -27.46 1.72
CA LEU A 331 -11.10 -28.72 0.97
C LEU A 331 -11.45 -29.94 1.82
N ASP A 332 -11.14 -29.90 3.11
CA ASP A 332 -11.44 -30.99 4.05
C ASP A 332 -12.93 -31.03 4.47
N GLU A 333 -13.65 -29.92 4.35
CA GLU A 333 -15.01 -29.73 4.90
C GLU A 333 -15.96 -29.05 3.89
N PRO A 334 -16.46 -29.77 2.86
CA PRO A 334 -17.27 -29.19 1.78
C PRO A 334 -18.58 -28.52 2.22
N LEU A 335 -19.21 -29.00 3.30
CA LEU A 335 -20.43 -28.39 3.85
C LEU A 335 -20.14 -26.99 4.43
N LEU A 336 -18.97 -26.80 5.04
CA LEU A 336 -18.56 -25.49 5.56
C LEU A 336 -18.20 -24.53 4.42
N LEU A 337 -17.67 -25.07 3.32
CA LEU A 337 -17.44 -24.31 2.09
C LEU A 337 -18.75 -23.79 1.50
N ALA A 338 -19.78 -24.63 1.36
CA ALA A 338 -21.10 -24.22 0.85
C ALA A 338 -21.75 -23.12 1.71
N HIS A 339 -21.77 -23.29 3.04
CA HIS A 339 -22.24 -22.25 3.95
C HIS A 339 -21.45 -20.94 3.80
N THR A 340 -20.12 -21.03 3.65
CA THR A 340 -19.27 -19.85 3.45
C THR A 340 -19.58 -19.14 2.14
N VAL A 341 -19.77 -19.87 1.04
CA VAL A 341 -20.15 -19.28 -0.26
C VAL A 341 -21.47 -18.51 -0.14
N GLN A 342 -22.50 -19.10 0.49
CA GLN A 342 -23.77 -18.41 0.70
C GLN A 342 -23.57 -17.09 1.49
N GLN A 343 -22.80 -17.14 2.58
CA GLN A 343 -22.54 -15.97 3.41
C GLN A 343 -21.71 -14.89 2.67
N LEU A 344 -20.82 -15.29 1.77
CA LEU A 344 -20.07 -14.37 0.91
C LEU A 344 -20.97 -13.72 -0.14
N VAL A 345 -21.92 -14.46 -0.73
CA VAL A 345 -22.93 -13.89 -1.65
C VAL A 345 -23.74 -12.79 -0.95
N GLU A 346 -24.25 -13.06 0.26
CA GLU A 346 -24.99 -12.08 1.06
C GLU A 346 -24.13 -10.85 1.41
N PHE A 347 -22.84 -11.09 1.72
CA PHE A 347 -21.87 -10.03 1.99
C PHE A 347 -21.61 -9.15 0.76
N ASP A 348 -21.32 -9.76 -0.40
CA ASP A 348 -21.05 -9.05 -1.64
C ASP A 348 -22.27 -8.22 -2.08
N HIS A 349 -23.48 -8.80 -1.99
CA HIS A 349 -24.74 -8.09 -2.23
C HIS A 349 -24.94 -6.91 -1.29
N THR A 350 -24.59 -7.07 -0.01
CA THR A 350 -24.65 -5.96 0.95
C THR A 350 -23.71 -4.82 0.55
N LEU A 351 -22.50 -5.14 0.07
CA LEU A 351 -21.55 -4.12 -0.39
C LEU A 351 -22.06 -3.38 -1.64
N THR A 352 -22.59 -4.10 -2.63
CA THR A 352 -23.05 -3.49 -3.88
C THR A 352 -24.39 -2.76 -3.73
N GLU A 353 -25.41 -3.35 -3.11
CA GLU A 353 -26.76 -2.77 -3.05
C GLU A 353 -26.96 -1.77 -1.91
N VAL A 354 -26.41 -2.05 -0.73
CA VAL A 354 -26.62 -1.16 0.43
C VAL A 354 -25.58 -0.04 0.45
N TYR A 355 -24.33 -0.39 0.21
CA TYR A 355 -23.24 0.58 0.24
C TYR A 355 -22.90 1.16 -1.13
N PHE A 356 -23.50 0.70 -2.24
CA PHE A 356 -23.19 1.17 -3.59
C PHE A 356 -21.69 1.15 -3.86
N TYR A 357 -21.05 0.03 -3.48
CA TYR A 357 -19.61 -0.13 -3.62
C TYR A 357 -19.23 -0.16 -5.11
N GLN A 358 -18.27 0.69 -5.48
CA GLN A 358 -17.77 0.78 -6.86
C GLN A 358 -16.27 0.47 -6.89
N PRO A 359 -15.88 -0.81 -7.02
CA PRO A 359 -14.48 -1.19 -7.04
C PRO A 359 -13.78 -0.73 -8.33
N PRO A 360 -12.46 -0.49 -8.27
CA PRO A 360 -11.67 -0.27 -9.48
C PRO A 360 -11.57 -1.56 -10.30
N PRO A 361 -11.22 -1.48 -11.59
CA PRO A 361 -11.13 -2.65 -12.48
C PRO A 361 -10.22 -3.73 -11.88
N PRO A 362 -10.57 -5.02 -11.90
CA PRO A 362 -9.73 -6.06 -11.33
C PRO A 362 -8.41 -6.23 -12.11
N ILE A 363 -7.37 -6.72 -11.41
CA ILE A 363 -6.15 -7.23 -12.06
C ILE A 363 -6.42 -8.68 -12.38
N LEU A 364 -6.36 -9.04 -13.67
CA LEU A 364 -6.55 -10.40 -14.11
C LEU A 364 -5.35 -11.28 -13.67
N PRO A 365 -5.53 -12.60 -13.50
CA PRO A 365 -4.47 -13.52 -13.06
C PRO A 365 -3.20 -13.51 -13.91
N ASN A 366 -3.31 -13.13 -15.19
CA ASN A 366 -2.20 -12.96 -16.13
C ASN A 366 -1.44 -11.62 -15.95
N GLY A 367 -1.81 -10.79 -14.98
CA GLY A 367 -1.25 -9.47 -14.73
C GLY A 367 -1.79 -8.38 -15.67
N GLU A 368 -2.72 -8.71 -16.57
CA GLU A 368 -3.39 -7.74 -17.41
C GLU A 368 -4.52 -7.06 -16.64
N THR A 369 -4.89 -5.87 -17.10
CA THR A 369 -5.97 -5.08 -16.51
C THR A 369 -7.28 -5.50 -17.17
N ALA A 370 -8.38 -5.47 -16.42
CA ALA A 370 -9.70 -5.69 -17.00
C ALA A 370 -9.96 -4.75 -18.20
N PRO A 371 -10.90 -5.10 -19.11
CA PRO A 371 -11.17 -4.35 -20.33
C PRO A 371 -11.37 -2.85 -20.07
N THR A 372 -11.03 -2.00 -21.05
CA THR A 372 -11.19 -0.53 -20.98
C THR A 372 -12.63 -0.10 -20.66
N ASP A 373 -13.60 -0.98 -20.93
CA ASP A 373 -15.03 -0.78 -20.71
C ASP A 373 -15.54 -1.41 -19.39
N TRP A 374 -14.67 -1.62 -18.40
CA TRP A 374 -15.05 -2.17 -17.09
C TRP A 374 -16.20 -1.39 -16.44
N ASP A 375 -17.32 -2.07 -16.20
CA ASP A 375 -18.40 -1.58 -15.36
C ASP A 375 -18.16 -2.05 -13.92
N PRO A 376 -18.10 -1.16 -12.91
CA PRO A 376 -18.06 -1.56 -11.50
C PRO A 376 -19.20 -2.50 -11.08
N MET A 377 -20.32 -2.52 -11.81
CA MET A 377 -21.42 -3.47 -11.59
C MET A 377 -21.05 -4.91 -11.97
N ASP A 378 -20.02 -5.11 -12.79
CA ASP A 378 -19.49 -6.43 -13.15
C ASP A 378 -18.49 -6.95 -12.10
N TRP A 379 -18.40 -6.31 -10.92
CA TRP A 379 -17.50 -6.75 -9.86
C TRP A 379 -17.76 -8.21 -9.48
N PRO A 380 -16.74 -9.08 -9.57
CA PRO A 380 -16.93 -10.49 -9.32
C PRO A 380 -17.33 -10.87 -7.89
N GLY A 381 -17.14 -9.97 -6.93
CA GLY A 381 -17.35 -10.29 -5.53
C GLY A 381 -16.17 -11.05 -4.92
N THR A 382 -16.25 -11.27 -3.62
CA THR A 382 -15.28 -12.08 -2.86
C THR A 382 -15.50 -13.57 -3.05
N VAL A 383 -16.71 -14.00 -3.41
CA VAL A 383 -17.05 -15.40 -3.78
C VAL A 383 -16.15 -15.90 -4.91
N ASP A 384 -15.97 -15.06 -5.92
CA ASP A 384 -15.18 -15.36 -7.12
C ASP A 384 -13.73 -15.69 -6.80
N VAL A 385 -13.13 -14.95 -5.85
CA VAL A 385 -11.75 -15.18 -5.42
C VAL A 385 -11.59 -16.55 -4.76
N LEU A 386 -12.62 -17.03 -4.08
CA LEU A 386 -12.64 -18.36 -3.47
C LEU A 386 -12.87 -19.47 -4.52
N LEU A 387 -13.82 -19.26 -5.43
CA LEU A 387 -14.22 -20.22 -6.46
C LEU A 387 -13.39 -20.18 -7.74
N ALA A 388 -12.48 -19.21 -7.89
CA ALA A 388 -11.47 -19.20 -8.95
C ALA A 388 -10.49 -20.39 -8.83
N ASP A 389 -10.45 -21.04 -7.67
CA ASP A 389 -9.75 -22.30 -7.49
C ASP A 389 -10.64 -23.47 -7.94
N GLN A 390 -10.23 -24.15 -8.99
CA GLN A 390 -10.98 -25.27 -9.57
C GLN A 390 -11.28 -26.38 -8.55
N ASP A 391 -10.33 -26.68 -7.65
CA ASP A 391 -10.53 -27.74 -6.66
C ASP A 391 -11.69 -27.36 -5.72
N LEU A 392 -11.69 -26.12 -5.21
CA LEU A 392 -12.74 -25.62 -4.33
C LEU A 392 -14.07 -25.53 -5.06
N PHE A 393 -14.06 -25.07 -6.31
CA PHE A 393 -15.27 -25.02 -7.14
C PHE A 393 -15.91 -26.39 -7.31
N ASP A 394 -15.13 -27.41 -7.64
CA ASP A 394 -15.65 -28.77 -7.84
C ASP A 394 -16.22 -29.36 -6.54
N HIS A 395 -15.54 -29.14 -5.39
CA HIS A 395 -16.03 -29.61 -4.09
C HIS A 395 -17.31 -28.88 -3.68
N TRP A 396 -17.36 -27.56 -3.87
CA TRP A 396 -18.55 -26.76 -3.61
C TRP A 396 -19.72 -27.22 -4.49
N LEU A 397 -19.51 -27.35 -5.80
CA LEU A 397 -20.55 -27.74 -6.75
C LEU A 397 -21.12 -29.14 -6.43
N ASN A 398 -20.28 -30.07 -6.02
CA ASN A 398 -20.74 -31.40 -5.61
C ASN A 398 -21.54 -31.34 -4.30
N ALA A 399 -21.07 -30.58 -3.30
CA ALA A 399 -21.80 -30.38 -2.05
C ALA A 399 -23.18 -29.72 -2.29
N GLU A 400 -23.25 -28.73 -3.17
CA GLU A 400 -24.50 -28.05 -3.54
C GLU A 400 -25.48 -29.00 -4.24
N LYS A 401 -24.98 -29.87 -5.12
CA LYS A 401 -25.81 -30.90 -5.79
C LYS A 401 -26.35 -31.93 -4.79
N GLU A 402 -25.52 -32.40 -3.87
CA GLU A 402 -25.93 -33.34 -2.83
C GLU A 402 -26.98 -32.70 -1.92
N PHE A 403 -26.75 -31.47 -1.46
CA PHE A 403 -27.69 -30.72 -0.64
C PHE A 403 -29.03 -30.48 -1.34
N ALA A 404 -29.01 -30.09 -2.62
CA ALA A 404 -30.23 -29.93 -3.41
C ALA A 404 -30.98 -31.26 -3.61
N ALA A 405 -30.26 -32.37 -3.82
CA ALA A 405 -30.86 -33.70 -3.95
C ALA A 405 -31.49 -34.16 -2.64
N ASP A 406 -30.86 -33.92 -1.50
CA ASP A 406 -31.38 -34.26 -0.18
C ASP A 406 -32.65 -33.46 0.12
N GLN A 407 -32.64 -32.13 -0.07
CA GLN A 407 -33.84 -31.31 0.10
C GLN A 407 -34.97 -31.72 -0.85
N TYR A 408 -34.67 -32.02 -2.11
CA TYR A 408 -35.65 -32.53 -3.05
C TYR A 408 -36.30 -33.83 -2.57
N ASN A 409 -35.49 -34.77 -2.09
CA ASN A 409 -35.98 -36.05 -1.58
C ASN A 409 -36.85 -35.84 -0.33
N GLU A 410 -36.45 -34.97 0.60
CA GLU A 410 -37.26 -34.63 1.77
C GLU A 410 -38.62 -34.04 1.37
N LEU A 411 -38.64 -33.10 0.41
CA LEU A 411 -39.87 -32.44 -0.05
C LEU A 411 -40.85 -33.39 -0.74
N ILE A 412 -40.36 -34.35 -1.52
CA ILE A 412 -41.23 -35.31 -2.23
C ILE A 412 -41.72 -36.44 -1.33
N LEU A 413 -40.93 -36.79 -0.32
CA LEU A 413 -41.25 -37.86 0.64
C LEU A 413 -42.10 -37.37 1.81
N ASP A 414 -42.35 -36.07 1.95
CA ASP A 414 -43.26 -35.51 2.96
C ASP A 414 -44.68 -36.11 2.81
N GLU A 415 -45.30 -36.47 3.94
CA GLU A 415 -46.67 -36.99 4.00
C GLU A 415 -47.69 -36.05 3.35
N ASN A 416 -47.43 -34.73 3.40
CA ASN A 416 -48.29 -33.70 2.82
C ASN A 416 -47.81 -33.19 1.47
N ALA A 417 -46.76 -33.77 0.88
CA ALA A 417 -46.16 -33.31 -0.38
C ALA A 417 -47.20 -33.10 -1.49
N TRP A 418 -48.18 -34.01 -1.59
CA TRP A 418 -49.20 -34.00 -2.64
C TRP A 418 -50.52 -33.36 -2.20
N ALA A 419 -50.58 -32.76 -1.01
CA ALA A 419 -51.74 -32.01 -0.55
C ALA A 419 -51.90 -30.73 -1.38
N LEU A 420 -53.14 -30.38 -1.70
CA LEU A 420 -53.46 -29.14 -2.43
C LEU A 420 -53.25 -27.94 -1.51
N LEU A 421 -52.54 -26.94 -2.00
CA LEU A 421 -52.47 -25.63 -1.37
C LEU A 421 -53.71 -24.82 -1.75
N TYR A 422 -54.19 -23.99 -0.82
CA TYR A 422 -55.30 -23.06 -1.05
C TYR A 422 -56.64 -23.72 -1.39
N ASP A 423 -56.86 -24.97 -0.95
CA ASP A 423 -58.09 -25.75 -1.20
C ASP A 423 -59.37 -25.01 -0.76
N ASP A 424 -59.27 -24.13 0.25
CA ASP A 424 -60.38 -23.30 0.75
C ASP A 424 -60.57 -21.95 0.01
N LEU A 425 -59.63 -21.55 -0.85
CA LEU A 425 -59.55 -20.19 -1.42
C LEU A 425 -59.70 -20.14 -2.95
N LEU A 426 -59.53 -21.26 -3.64
CA LEU A 426 -59.56 -21.37 -5.10
C LEU A 426 -60.77 -22.21 -5.56
N ASP A 427 -61.28 -21.96 -6.78
CA ASP A 427 -62.44 -22.69 -7.31
C ASP A 427 -62.08 -24.18 -7.51
N PRO A 428 -62.96 -25.13 -7.16
CA PRO A 428 -62.72 -26.56 -7.40
C PRO A 428 -62.44 -26.95 -8.85
N ASN A 429 -62.81 -26.09 -9.82
CA ASN A 429 -62.53 -26.30 -11.24
C ASN A 429 -61.22 -25.68 -11.72
N ASP A 430 -60.56 -24.87 -10.89
CA ASP A 430 -59.26 -24.27 -11.21
C ASP A 430 -58.12 -25.23 -10.82
N PRO A 431 -56.97 -25.19 -11.53
CA PRO A 431 -55.80 -25.99 -11.14
C PRO A 431 -55.17 -25.44 -9.86
N HIS A 432 -55.08 -26.29 -8.82
CA HIS A 432 -54.45 -25.96 -7.54
C HIS A 432 -53.00 -26.47 -7.51
N PRO A 433 -52.02 -25.67 -7.04
CA PRO A 433 -50.67 -26.16 -6.82
C PRO A 433 -50.63 -27.13 -5.63
N THR A 434 -49.77 -28.15 -5.69
CA THR A 434 -49.47 -29.00 -4.52
C THR A 434 -48.44 -28.31 -3.63
N GLN A 435 -48.42 -28.69 -2.34
CA GLN A 435 -47.39 -28.23 -1.40
C GLN A 435 -45.97 -28.48 -1.92
N SER A 436 -45.74 -29.65 -2.51
CA SER A 436 -44.46 -30.00 -3.15
C SER A 436 -44.11 -29.13 -4.35
N ALA A 437 -45.08 -28.69 -5.16
CA ALA A 437 -44.81 -27.88 -6.33
C ALA A 437 -44.34 -26.46 -5.95
N GLU A 438 -44.98 -25.86 -4.93
CA GLU A 438 -44.58 -24.56 -4.39
C GLU A 438 -43.20 -24.65 -3.70
N ALA A 439 -42.98 -25.68 -2.87
CA ALA A 439 -41.71 -25.88 -2.19
C ALA A 439 -40.56 -26.18 -3.17
N LEU A 440 -40.83 -26.95 -4.23
CA LEU A 440 -39.87 -27.18 -5.31
C LEU A 440 -39.53 -25.88 -6.05
N PHE A 441 -40.53 -25.05 -6.33
CA PHE A 441 -40.30 -23.75 -6.96
C PHE A 441 -39.39 -22.87 -6.10
N GLN A 442 -39.64 -22.80 -4.79
CA GLN A 442 -38.80 -22.08 -3.84
C GLN A 442 -37.38 -22.66 -3.75
N LEU A 443 -37.23 -23.99 -3.78
CA LEU A 443 -35.93 -24.65 -3.80
C LEU A 443 -35.13 -24.27 -5.06
N VAL A 444 -35.77 -24.32 -6.23
CA VAL A 444 -35.13 -23.95 -7.51
C VAL A 444 -34.79 -22.45 -7.55
N GLU A 445 -35.67 -21.60 -7.04
CA GLU A 445 -35.41 -20.16 -6.94
C GLU A 445 -34.23 -19.87 -6.00
N GLY A 446 -34.15 -20.52 -4.84
CA GLY A 446 -33.04 -20.38 -3.88
C GLY A 446 -31.70 -20.90 -4.40
N ILE A 447 -31.69 -21.99 -5.15
CA ILE A 447 -30.49 -22.46 -5.86
C ILE A 447 -30.10 -21.45 -6.96
N GLY A 448 -31.10 -20.95 -7.69
CA GLY A 448 -30.91 -19.97 -8.75
C GLY A 448 -30.27 -18.67 -8.27
N THR A 449 -30.67 -18.14 -7.12
CA THR A 449 -30.07 -16.92 -6.55
C THR A 449 -28.61 -17.15 -6.14
N THR A 450 -28.30 -18.30 -5.55
CA THR A 450 -26.92 -18.67 -5.16
C THR A 450 -26.00 -18.84 -6.38
N ILE A 451 -26.50 -19.48 -7.44
CA ILE A 451 -25.75 -19.75 -8.67
C ILE A 451 -25.62 -18.49 -9.54
N MET A 452 -26.63 -17.62 -9.60
CA MET A 452 -26.64 -16.43 -10.45
C MET A 452 -25.90 -15.23 -9.83
N ALA A 453 -25.59 -15.26 -8.52
CA ALA A 453 -24.89 -14.18 -7.84
C ALA A 453 -23.36 -14.14 -8.08
N GLY A 454 -22.77 -15.17 -8.70
CA GLY A 454 -21.34 -15.19 -9.05
C GLY A 454 -21.12 -15.05 -10.56
N PRO A 455 -20.46 -14.00 -11.07
CA PRO A 455 -20.20 -13.87 -12.51
C PRO A 455 -19.26 -14.94 -13.09
N ILE A 456 -18.36 -15.57 -12.29
CA ILE A 456 -17.68 -16.80 -12.72
C ILE A 456 -18.64 -17.97 -12.93
N ILE A 457 -19.74 -18.09 -12.19
CA ILE A 457 -20.69 -19.19 -12.41
C ILE A 457 -21.38 -19.01 -13.78
N ILE A 458 -21.67 -17.77 -14.16
CA ILE A 458 -22.21 -17.43 -15.48
C ILE A 458 -21.18 -17.70 -16.60
N LEU A 459 -19.89 -17.46 -16.36
CA LEU A 459 -18.82 -17.75 -17.32
C LEU A 459 -18.50 -19.26 -17.41
N ALA A 460 -18.53 -19.98 -16.30
CA ALA A 460 -18.33 -21.43 -16.23
C ALA A 460 -19.52 -22.22 -16.83
N MET A 461 -20.74 -21.68 -16.75
CA MET A 461 -21.93 -22.24 -17.43
C MET A 461 -21.98 -21.93 -18.95
N ARG A 462 -21.15 -21.01 -19.45
CA ARG A 462 -21.07 -20.65 -20.87
C ARG A 462 -19.97 -21.39 -21.65
N GLY A 463 -19.12 -22.16 -20.97
CA GLY A 463 -18.19 -23.13 -21.57
C GLY A 463 -18.77 -24.53 -21.55
#